data_AF-A0A1V1NYJ5-F1
#
_entry.id   AF-A0A1V1NYJ5-F1
#
_cell.length_a   1.000
_cell.length_b   1.000
_cell.length_c   1.000
_cell.angle_alpha   90.00
_cell.angle_beta   90.00
_cell.angle_gamma   90.00
#
_symmetry.space_group_name_H-M   'P 1'
#
loop_
_entity.id
_entity.type
_entity.pdbx_description
1 polymer ?
#
loop_
_entity_poly.entity_id
_entity_poly.type
_entity_poly.pdbx_seq_one_letter_code
_entity_poly.pdbx_strand_id
1 'polypeptide(L)'
;YPHQLSDGSLRIMILITLLLLPEAEKPSIIILDEPEPGVHSSGLEIIASLIQQASFHSQIIIATQSSELLDFFEVDDVVVVNRPEIIIEETSSKISLTNKEKQTIYNRLDQDSLKDWLHEYTLSELWAKNVLGGRP
;
A
#
# COMPACT_ATOMS: atom_id res chain seq x y z
N TYR A 1 -22.34 -0.33 -24.69
CA TYR A 1 -23.08 0.49 -23.70
C TYR A 1 -22.30 0.51 -22.39
N PRO A 2 -21.52 1.56 -22.09
CA PRO A 2 -20.72 1.63 -20.86
C PRO A 2 -21.56 1.64 -19.58
N HIS A 3 -22.83 2.05 -19.67
CA HIS A 3 -23.77 2.16 -18.54
C HIS A 3 -24.27 0.82 -17.98
N GLN A 4 -23.86 -0.32 -18.54
CA GLN A 4 -24.23 -1.65 -18.05
C GLN A 4 -23.14 -2.29 -17.17
N LEU A 5 -21.98 -1.65 -17.03
CA LEU A 5 -20.88 -2.12 -16.20
C LEU A 5 -20.98 -1.52 -14.79
N SER A 6 -20.62 -2.31 -13.78
CA SER A 6 -20.48 -1.77 -12.42
C SER A 6 -19.28 -0.82 -12.34
N ASP A 7 -19.29 0.07 -11.36
CA ASP A 7 -18.17 1.00 -11.11
C ASP A 7 -16.86 0.22 -10.91
N GLY A 8 -16.90 -0.89 -10.16
CA GLY A 8 -15.75 -1.77 -9.96
C GLY A 8 -15.21 -2.36 -11.26
N SER A 9 -16.08 -2.83 -12.17
CA SER A 9 -15.64 -3.34 -13.47
C SER A 9 -14.97 -2.26 -14.32
N LEU A 10 -15.48 -1.02 -14.32
CA LEU A 10 -14.86 0.08 -15.06
C LEU A 10 -13.49 0.46 -14.49
N ARG A 11 -13.35 0.52 -13.16
CA ARG A 11 -12.06 0.76 -12.48
C ARG A 11 -11.03 -0.30 -12.86
N ILE A 12 -11.43 -1.57 -12.84
CA ILE A 12 -10.55 -2.69 -13.23
C ILE A 12 -10.14 -2.56 -14.70
N MET A 13 -11.08 -2.25 -15.61
CA MET A 13 -10.75 -2.05 -17.02
C MET A 13 -9.75 -0.91 -17.22
N ILE A 14 -9.92 0.21 -16.52
CA ILE A 14 -9.00 1.36 -16.57
C ILE A 14 -7.62 0.96 -16.02
N LEU A 15 -7.57 0.30 -14.87
CA LEU A 15 -6.33 -0.15 -14.25
C LEU A 15 -5.56 -1.12 -15.14
N ILE A 16 -6.23 -2.13 -15.69
CA ILE A 16 -5.63 -3.09 -16.62
C ILE A 16 -5.12 -2.37 -17.87
N THR A 17 -5.91 -1.44 -18.42
CA THR A 17 -5.51 -0.66 -19.61
C THR A 17 -4.24 0.14 -19.35
N LEU A 18 -4.16 0.82 -18.20
CA LEU A 18 -2.99 1.60 -17.80
C LEU A 18 -1.74 0.72 -17.64
N LEU A 19 -1.86 -0.41 -16.95
CA LEU A 19 -0.73 -1.32 -16.69
C LEU A 19 -0.21 -1.99 -17.96
N LEU A 20 -1.10 -2.23 -18.93
CA LEU A 20 -0.80 -2.88 -20.22
C LEU A 20 -0.54 -1.89 -21.37
N LEU A 21 -0.37 -0.59 -21.09
CA LEU A 21 0.03 0.37 -22.13
C LEU A 21 1.34 -0.10 -22.81
N PRO A 22 1.47 0.10 -24.14
CA PRO A 22 2.72 -0.14 -24.85
C PRO A 22 3.88 0.61 -24.19
N GLU A 23 5.08 0.02 -24.17
CA GLU A 23 6.25 0.63 -23.51
C GLU A 23 6.52 2.07 -23.99
N ALA A 24 6.34 2.35 -25.28
CA ALA A 24 6.55 3.68 -25.86
C ALA A 24 5.55 4.74 -25.36
N GLU A 25 4.41 4.32 -24.82
CA GLU A 25 3.32 5.19 -24.33
C GLU A 25 3.19 5.15 -22.80
N LYS A 26 3.92 4.25 -22.13
CA LYS A 26 3.79 4.07 -20.69
C LYS A 26 4.43 5.25 -19.93
N PRO A 27 3.76 5.82 -18.93
CA PRO A 27 4.34 6.88 -18.11
C PRO A 27 5.59 6.40 -17.36
N SER A 28 6.57 7.28 -17.14
CA SER A 28 7.75 6.96 -16.34
C SER A 28 7.43 6.71 -14.86
N ILE A 29 6.35 7.32 -14.36
CA ILE A 29 5.85 7.16 -12.99
C ILE A 29 4.33 6.96 -13.04
N ILE A 30 3.83 5.98 -12.30
CA ILE A 30 2.41 5.69 -12.10
C ILE A 30 2.12 5.75 -10.60
N ILE A 31 1.12 6.53 -10.20
CA ILE A 31 0.68 6.64 -8.80
C ILE A 31 -0.76 6.13 -8.74
N LEU A 32 -1.00 5.13 -7.90
CA LEU A 32 -2.31 4.52 -7.69
C LEU A 32 -2.72 4.75 -6.23
N ASP A 33 -3.91 5.30 -6.04
CA ASP A 33 -4.52 5.50 -4.73
C ASP A 33 -5.72 4.55 -4.61
N GLU A 34 -5.61 3.57 -3.71
CA GLU A 34 -6.57 2.48 -3.50
C GLU A 34 -7.03 1.83 -4.82
N PRO A 35 -6.15 1.10 -5.54
CA PRO A 35 -6.52 0.43 -6.79
C PRO A 35 -7.39 -0.83 -6.61
N GLU A 36 -7.45 -1.39 -5.41
CA GLU A 36 -8.15 -2.65 -5.08
C GLU A 36 -9.70 -2.60 -4.99
N PRO A 37 -10.39 -1.48 -4.68
CA PRO A 37 -11.82 -1.52 -4.41
C PRO A 37 -12.64 -2.01 -5.62
N GLY A 38 -13.49 -3.00 -5.37
CA GLY A 38 -14.31 -3.65 -6.41
C GLY A 38 -13.65 -4.85 -7.09
N VAL A 39 -12.42 -5.21 -6.71
CA VAL A 39 -11.75 -6.45 -7.12
C VAL A 39 -12.09 -7.54 -6.11
N HIS A 40 -12.56 -8.69 -6.60
CA HIS A 40 -12.71 -9.90 -5.77
C HIS A 40 -11.31 -10.45 -5.39
N SER A 41 -11.13 -11.08 -4.23
CA SER A 41 -9.81 -11.54 -3.76
C SER A 41 -9.03 -12.37 -4.80
N SER A 42 -9.73 -13.21 -5.57
CA SER A 42 -9.11 -14.00 -6.67
C SER A 42 -8.56 -13.16 -7.84
N GLY A 43 -8.98 -11.91 -7.97
CA GLY A 43 -8.49 -10.98 -8.99
C GLY A 43 -7.31 -10.13 -8.53
N LEU A 44 -7.06 -10.02 -7.21
CA LEU A 44 -5.96 -9.21 -6.68
C LEU A 44 -4.61 -9.75 -7.12
N GLU A 45 -4.43 -11.07 -7.15
CA GLU A 45 -3.21 -11.72 -7.64
C GLU A 45 -2.88 -11.30 -9.09
N ILE A 46 -3.89 -11.23 -9.96
CA ILE A 46 -3.72 -10.81 -11.35
C ILE A 46 -3.32 -9.34 -11.42
N ILE A 47 -3.99 -8.47 -10.67
CA ILE A 47 -3.65 -7.04 -10.62
C ILE A 47 -2.23 -6.82 -10.08
N ALA A 48 -1.85 -7.50 -9.00
CA ALA A 48 -0.50 -7.44 -8.44
C ALA A 48 0.55 -7.92 -9.44
N SER A 49 0.29 -9.00 -10.15
CA SER A 49 1.17 -9.51 -11.21
C SER A 49 1.35 -8.51 -12.36
N LEU A 50 0.27 -7.82 -12.75
CA LEU A 50 0.32 -6.77 -13.78
C LEU A 50 1.10 -5.54 -13.30
N ILE A 51 0.96 -5.17 -12.02
CA ILE A 51 1.75 -4.09 -11.39
C ILE A 51 3.24 -4.44 -11.43
N GLN A 52 3.63 -5.63 -10.99
CA GLN A 52 5.03 -6.07 -11.01
C GLN A 52 5.59 -6.12 -12.44
N GLN A 53 4.80 -6.56 -13.42
CA GLN A 53 5.23 -6.52 -14.83
C GLN A 53 5.39 -5.08 -15.34
N ALA A 54 4.46 -4.19 -15.01
CA ALA A 54 4.56 -2.80 -15.41
C ALA A 54 5.73 -2.07 -14.71
N SER A 55 6.13 -2.51 -13.51
CA SER A 55 7.21 -1.88 -12.74
C SER A 55 8.60 -2.01 -13.39
N PHE A 56 8.79 -2.98 -14.28
CA PHE A 56 10.02 -3.09 -15.08
C PHE A 56 10.25 -1.90 -16.02
N HIS A 57 9.19 -1.17 -16.36
CA HIS A 57 9.24 -0.06 -17.32
C HIS A 57 8.82 1.29 -16.71
N SER A 58 8.17 1.28 -15.55
CA SER A 58 7.65 2.46 -14.88
C SER A 58 7.87 2.37 -13.37
N GLN A 59 8.18 3.47 -12.71
CA GLN A 59 8.11 3.50 -11.26
C GLN A 59 6.64 3.50 -10.83
N ILE A 60 6.21 2.54 -10.01
CA ILE A 60 4.83 2.46 -9.54
C ILE A 60 4.80 2.70 -8.03
N ILE A 61 3.97 3.64 -7.60
CA ILE A 61 3.73 3.96 -6.19
C ILE A 61 2.25 3.67 -5.90
N ILE A 62 2.00 2.83 -4.91
CA ILE A 62 0.65 2.40 -4.54
C ILE A 62 0.39 2.81 -3.10
N ALA A 63 -0.66 3.60 -2.89
CA ALA A 63 -1.29 3.73 -1.59
C ALA A 63 -2.44 2.71 -1.53
N THR A 64 -2.48 1.87 -0.49
CA THR A 64 -3.48 0.81 -0.36
C THR A 64 -3.90 0.67 1.09
N GLN A 65 -5.16 0.26 1.30
CA GLN A 65 -5.67 -0.18 2.59
C GLN A 65 -5.86 -1.70 2.65
N SER A 66 -5.59 -2.41 1.55
CA SER A 66 -5.68 -3.85 1.45
C SER A 66 -4.44 -4.53 2.01
N SER A 67 -4.60 -5.17 3.16
CA SER A 67 -3.57 -6.07 3.68
C SER A 67 -3.34 -7.27 2.77
N GLU A 68 -4.39 -7.78 2.10
CA GLU A 68 -4.28 -8.88 1.13
C GLU A 68 -3.35 -8.54 -0.03
N LEU A 69 -3.31 -7.27 -0.47
CA LEU A 69 -2.43 -6.85 -1.55
C LEU A 69 -0.95 -6.96 -1.17
N LEU A 70 -0.61 -6.78 0.12
CA LEU A 70 0.77 -6.84 0.62
C LEU A 70 1.41 -8.22 0.40
N ASP A 71 0.62 -9.29 0.42
CA ASP A 71 1.12 -10.66 0.28
C ASP A 71 1.68 -10.98 -1.11
N PHE A 72 1.46 -10.10 -2.09
CA PHE A 72 1.97 -10.23 -3.45
C PHE A 72 3.23 -9.39 -3.72
N PHE A 73 3.80 -8.73 -2.70
CA PHE A 73 4.99 -7.89 -2.82
C PHE A 73 6.07 -8.31 -1.82
N GLU A 74 7.32 -7.94 -2.11
CA GLU A 74 8.42 -8.20 -1.21
C GLU A 74 8.39 -7.23 -0.02
N VAL A 75 9.02 -7.63 1.08
CA VAL A 75 9.11 -6.81 2.30
C VAL A 75 9.66 -5.42 1.97
N ASP A 76 10.73 -5.38 1.19
CA ASP A 76 11.45 -4.14 0.85
C ASP A 76 10.63 -3.21 -0.05
N ASP A 77 9.55 -3.69 -0.67
CA ASP A 77 8.64 -2.88 -1.47
C ASP A 77 7.67 -2.07 -0.59
N VAL A 78 7.46 -2.49 0.66
CA VAL A 78 6.43 -1.94 1.55
C VAL A 78 6.98 -0.78 2.40
N VAL A 79 6.25 0.33 2.38
CA VAL A 79 6.47 1.48 3.27
C VAL A 79 5.27 1.66 4.17
N VAL A 80 5.46 1.53 5.47
CA VAL A 80 4.43 1.78 6.47
C VAL A 80 4.44 3.25 6.87
N VAL A 81 3.26 3.85 6.85
CA VAL A 81 3.05 5.25 7.21
C VAL A 81 2.39 5.30 8.58
N ASN A 82 3.06 5.92 9.55
CA ASN A 82 2.57 6.05 10.93
C ASN A 82 2.42 7.51 11.31
N ARG A 83 1.41 7.81 12.13
CA ARG A 83 1.28 9.09 12.82
C ARG A 83 1.49 8.84 14.32
N PRO A 84 2.56 9.36 14.94
CA PRO A 84 2.79 9.16 16.37
C PRO A 84 1.63 9.74 17.18
N GLU A 85 1.22 9.02 18.22
CA GLU A 85 0.23 9.49 19.18
C GLU A 85 0.76 10.70 19.94
N ILE A 86 -0.09 11.73 20.08
CA ILE A 86 0.22 12.89 20.90
C ILE A 86 -0.12 12.52 22.35
N ILE A 87 0.88 12.16 23.15
CA ILE A 87 0.69 11.97 24.59
C ILE A 87 0.62 13.36 25.24
N ILE A 88 -0.56 13.73 25.70
CA ILE A 88 -0.78 14.95 26.48
C ILE A 88 -0.68 14.56 27.95
N GLU A 89 0.45 14.85 28.60
CA GLU A 89 0.55 14.71 30.06
C GLU A 89 -0.33 15.78 30.72
N GLU A 90 -1.26 15.37 31.59
CA GLU A 90 -2.21 16.23 32.33
C GLU A 90 -1.53 17.06 33.43
N THR A 91 -0.42 17.72 33.13
CA THR A 91 0.20 18.65 34.07
C THR A 91 -0.01 20.08 33.56
N SER A 92 -0.71 20.90 34.36
CA SER A 92 -1.18 22.26 34.08
C SER A 92 -0.07 23.28 33.77
N SER A 93 0.68 23.08 32.69
CA SER A 93 1.70 23.98 32.19
C SER A 93 1.77 23.83 30.68
N LYS A 94 1.38 24.88 29.96
CA LYS A 94 1.46 25.07 28.50
C LYS A 94 2.30 24.01 27.79
N ILE A 95 1.62 23.04 27.20
CA ILE A 95 2.25 21.97 26.41
C ILE A 95 2.71 22.60 25.10
N SER A 96 4.02 22.82 24.99
CA SER A 96 4.66 23.21 23.74
C SER A 96 5.08 21.93 23.02
N LEU A 97 4.14 21.35 22.28
CA LEU A 97 4.43 20.21 21.40
C LEU A 97 5.58 20.56 20.48
N THR A 98 6.65 19.76 20.49
CA THR A 98 7.73 19.97 19.53
C THR A 98 7.23 19.54 18.15
N ASN A 99 7.66 20.21 17.08
CA ASN A 99 7.22 19.85 15.72
C ASN A 99 7.46 18.37 15.36
N LYS A 100 8.35 17.66 16.06
CA LYS A 100 8.65 16.23 15.86
C LYS A 100 7.50 15.30 16.24
N GLU A 101 6.70 15.64 17.25
CA GLU A 101 5.63 14.77 17.79
C GLU A 101 4.35 14.79 16.93
N LYS A 102 4.31 15.60 15.87
CA LYS A 102 3.15 15.73 14.96
C LYS A 102 3.45 15.25 13.53
N GLN A 103 4.63 14.70 13.28
CA GLN A 103 5.07 14.37 11.92
C GLN A 103 4.64 12.95 11.52
N THR A 104 4.20 12.82 10.27
CA THR A 104 4.04 11.52 9.63
C THR A 104 5.42 10.87 9.45
N ILE A 105 5.54 9.63 9.91
CA ILE A 105 6.77 8.84 9.83
C ILE A 105 6.56 7.77 8.76
N TYR A 106 7.48 7.70 7.80
CA TYR A 106 7.52 6.68 6.76
C TYR A 106 8.63 5.69 7.12
N ASN A 107 8.28 4.42 7.27
CA ASN A 107 9.24 3.35 7.56
C ASN A 107 9.15 2.30 6.45
N ARG A 108 10.21 2.16 5.65
CA ARG A 108 10.33 1.02 4.75
C ARG A 108 10.59 -0.23 5.60
N LEU A 109 9.87 -1.30 5.32
CA LEU A 109 10.13 -2.56 6.01
C LEU A 109 11.50 -3.10 5.59
N ASP A 110 12.08 -3.88 6.49
CA ASP A 110 13.40 -4.47 6.32
C ASP A 110 13.28 -5.98 6.47
N GLN A 111 13.66 -6.72 5.43
CA GLN A 111 13.53 -8.18 5.41
C GLN A 111 14.27 -8.86 6.56
N ASP A 112 15.46 -8.35 6.94
CA ASP A 112 16.26 -8.93 8.02
C ASP A 112 15.56 -8.77 9.38
N SER A 113 14.94 -7.62 9.65
CA SER A 113 14.18 -7.37 10.88
C SER A 113 12.93 -8.25 11.05
N LEU A 114 12.36 -8.72 9.94
CA LEU A 114 11.13 -9.52 9.92
C LEU A 114 11.37 -11.01 9.66
N LYS A 115 12.62 -11.44 9.49
CA LYS A 115 12.97 -12.81 9.08
C LYS A 115 12.30 -13.91 9.92
N ASP A 116 12.34 -13.79 11.24
CA ASP A 116 11.74 -14.76 12.15
C ASP A 116 10.21 -14.80 12.03
N TRP A 117 9.60 -13.65 11.78
CA TRP A 117 8.15 -13.53 11.59
C TRP A 117 7.67 -14.13 10.26
N LEU A 118 8.43 -13.90 9.19
CA LEU A 118 8.11 -14.36 7.84
C LEU A 118 8.23 -15.89 7.66
N HIS A 119 8.78 -16.60 8.66
CA HIS A 119 8.73 -18.07 8.70
C HIS A 119 7.34 -18.62 9.01
N GLU A 120 6.52 -17.87 9.74
CA GLU A 120 5.20 -18.34 10.22
C GLU A 120 4.03 -17.50 9.71
N TYR A 121 4.27 -16.26 9.28
CA TYR A 121 3.22 -15.30 8.96
C TYR A 121 3.46 -14.60 7.63
N THR A 122 2.37 -14.29 6.94
CA THR A 122 2.38 -13.41 5.76
C THR A 122 2.43 -11.93 6.17
N LEU A 123 2.71 -11.02 5.23
CA LEU A 123 2.72 -9.58 5.51
C LEU A 123 1.33 -9.08 5.94
N SER A 124 0.27 -9.60 5.34
CA SER A 124 -1.11 -9.29 5.70
C SER A 124 -1.42 -9.69 7.15
N GLU A 125 -0.93 -10.86 7.59
CA GLU A 125 -1.08 -11.32 8.97
C GLU A 125 -0.28 -10.48 9.96
N LEU A 126 0.94 -10.06 9.60
CA LEU A 126 1.76 -9.18 10.43
C LEU A 126 1.13 -7.79 10.61
N TRP A 127 0.52 -7.25 9.56
CA TRP A 127 -0.29 -6.04 9.64
C TRP A 127 -1.55 -6.27 10.53
N ALA A 128 -2.24 -7.39 10.33
CA ALA A 128 -3.38 -7.83 11.13
C ALA A 128 -3.03 -8.22 12.58
N LYS A 129 -1.74 -8.28 12.95
CA LYS A 129 -1.25 -8.37 14.34
C LYS A 129 -0.63 -7.08 14.88
N ASN A 130 -0.60 -6.01 14.09
CA ASN A 130 0.01 -4.72 14.41
C ASN A 130 1.54 -4.78 14.59
N VAL A 131 2.19 -5.81 14.04
CA VAL A 131 3.65 -5.93 14.08
C VAL A 131 4.30 -4.86 13.20
N LEU A 132 3.67 -4.58 12.05
CA LEU A 132 4.18 -3.61 11.07
C LEU A 132 3.82 -2.15 11.43
N GLY A 133 2.79 -1.92 12.25
CA GLY A 133 2.16 -0.62 12.44
C GLY A 133 1.21 -0.25 11.29
N GLY A 134 0.95 1.05 11.10
CA GLY A 134 0.16 1.57 9.98
C GLY A 134 -1.32 1.22 10.03
N ARG A 135 -1.84 0.94 11.23
CA ARG A 135 -3.28 0.74 11.42
C ARG A 135 -4.03 2.08 11.43
N PRO A 136 -5.29 2.08 10.97
CA PRO A 136 -6.18 3.24 11.09
C PRO A 136 -6.41 3.67 12.55
#